data_AF-L8B0W9-F1
#
_entry.id   AF-L8B0W9-F1
#
_cell.length_a   1.000
_cell.length_b   1.000
_cell.length_c   1.000
_cell.angle_alpha   90.00
_cell.angle_beta   90.00
_cell.angle_gamma   90.00
#
_symmetry.space_group_name_H-M   'P 1'
#
loop_
_entity.id
_entity.type
_entity.pdbx_description
1 polymer ?
#
loop_
_entity_poly.entity_id
_entity_poly.type
_entity_poly.pdbx_seq_one_letter_code
_entity_poly.pdbx_strand_id
1 'polypeptide(L)'
;MEFRLNWVVLFALLQGVQGEEKLVESGGGLVQPGGSLRLSCVGSGFTGSSYPIGWVRQAPGKGLESLASIDSGSYSGNTYYADSVKGRFTISSDDSQNTVYLQMTSLRTEDTARYYCVGCSGCDSGFLPTTDMDLWGPGVEVVVSSAPKTAPSVYPLAPCGRDTSGPNVALGCLASSYFPEPVTVTWNSGALTSGVHTFPSVLQPSGLYSLSSMVTVPASSLSSKSYTCNVNHPATTTKVDKRVGRPCPICPACEGPGPSAFIFPPKPKDTLMISRTPKVTCVVVDVSQENPEVQFSWYVDGVEVHTAQTRPKEEQFNSTYRVVSVLPIQHQDWLNGKEFKCKVNNKDLPAPITRIISKAKGQTREPQVYTLPPPTEELSRSKLSVTCLITGFYPPDIDVEWQRNGQPEPEGNYRTTPPQQDVDGTYFLYSKLAVDKASWQRGDPFQCAVMHEALHNHYTQKSIFKTPGN
;
A
#
# COMPACT_ATOMS: atom_id res chain seq x y z
N MET A 1 53.03 -48.05 39.80
CA MET A 1 52.00 -48.29 40.84
C MET A 1 50.75 -47.57 40.36
N GLU A 2 49.76 -48.22 39.77
CA GLU A 2 48.88 -49.32 40.24
C GLU A 2 47.47 -48.74 40.02
N PHE A 3 46.77 -49.21 38.99
CA PHE A 3 45.60 -50.10 39.14
C PHE A 3 44.44 -49.42 39.89
N ARG A 4 43.36 -49.06 39.17
CA ARG A 4 42.07 -49.78 39.14
C ARG A 4 40.95 -48.92 38.54
N LEU A 5 40.73 -49.19 37.25
CA LEU A 5 39.45 -49.07 36.56
C LEU A 5 38.48 -50.13 37.13
N ASN A 6 37.16 -49.89 37.00
CA ASN A 6 36.02 -50.72 37.44
C ASN A 6 35.89 -50.74 38.98
N TRP A 7 34.85 -50.18 39.58
CA TRP A 7 33.60 -50.91 39.85
C TRP A 7 32.41 -49.98 40.18
N VAL A 8 32.52 -48.66 39.96
CA VAL A 8 31.42 -47.71 40.32
C VAL A 8 30.49 -47.39 39.14
N VAL A 9 30.76 -47.93 37.95
CA VAL A 9 29.89 -47.80 36.76
C VAL A 9 28.66 -48.75 36.82
N LEU A 10 28.46 -49.47 37.94
CA LEU A 10 27.38 -50.46 38.06
C LEU A 10 26.39 -50.22 39.21
N PHE A 11 26.18 -48.96 39.64
CA PHE A 11 25.17 -48.64 40.67
C PHE A 11 24.22 -47.47 40.34
N ALA A 12 24.13 -47.04 39.08
CA ALA A 12 23.16 -46.00 38.68
C ALA A 12 22.48 -46.25 37.32
N LEU A 13 22.24 -47.53 36.96
CA LEU A 13 21.46 -47.91 35.76
C LEU A 13 20.04 -48.40 36.06
N LEU A 14 19.46 -48.02 37.19
CA LEU A 14 18.04 -48.22 37.46
C LEU A 14 17.44 -46.97 38.14
N GLN A 15 17.52 -45.82 37.47
CA GLN A 15 16.44 -44.84 37.61
C GLN A 15 15.55 -45.05 36.39
N GLY A 16 14.36 -45.58 36.65
CA GLY A 16 13.38 -45.90 35.63
C GLY A 16 13.18 -44.71 34.70
N VAL A 17 13.21 -44.99 33.40
CA VAL A 17 12.61 -44.10 32.42
C VAL A 17 11.11 -44.14 32.73
N GLN A 18 10.64 -43.24 33.61
CA GLN A 18 9.22 -42.94 33.71
C GLN A 18 8.83 -42.35 32.35
N GLY A 19 8.18 -43.18 31.53
CA GLY A 19 7.61 -42.72 30.27
C GLY A 19 6.60 -41.62 30.57
N GLU A 20 6.70 -40.51 29.86
CA GLU A 20 5.75 -39.41 29.95
C GLU A 20 4.35 -39.93 29.56
N GLU A 21 3.36 -39.75 30.45
CA GLU A 21 1.97 -40.15 30.19
C GLU A 21 1.39 -39.34 29.04
N LYS A 22 0.98 -40.01 27.95
CA LYS A 22 0.46 -39.36 26.74
C LYS A 22 -0.73 -40.12 26.17
N LEU A 23 -1.69 -39.35 25.64
CA LEU A 23 -2.81 -39.82 24.84
C LEU A 23 -2.62 -39.34 23.39
N VAL A 24 -2.83 -40.24 22.43
CA VAL A 24 -2.67 -39.92 20.99
C VAL A 24 -3.89 -40.40 20.21
N GLU A 25 -4.64 -39.46 19.63
CA GLU A 25 -5.83 -39.75 18.83
C GLU A 25 -5.52 -39.96 17.34
N SER A 26 -6.32 -40.81 16.70
CA SER A 26 -6.30 -41.08 15.26
C SER A 26 -7.67 -41.53 14.76
N GLY A 27 -7.83 -41.63 13.43
CA GLY A 27 -9.07 -42.09 12.80
C GLY A 27 -10.11 -41.00 12.51
N GLY A 28 -9.80 -39.74 12.78
CA GLY A 28 -10.61 -38.59 12.35
C GLY A 28 -10.55 -38.34 10.84
N GLY A 29 -11.41 -37.44 10.34
CA GLY A 29 -11.45 -37.09 8.92
C GLY A 29 -12.83 -36.65 8.43
N LEU A 30 -12.95 -36.55 7.11
CA LEU A 30 -14.19 -36.17 6.42
C LEU A 30 -15.07 -37.38 6.13
N VAL A 31 -16.33 -37.26 6.51
CA VAL A 31 -17.37 -38.26 6.26
C VAL A 31 -18.66 -37.59 5.80
N GLN A 32 -19.42 -38.28 4.96
CA GLN A 32 -20.72 -37.80 4.49
C GLN A 32 -21.76 -37.91 5.62
N PRO A 33 -22.79 -37.04 5.65
CA PRO A 33 -23.92 -37.21 6.57
C PRO A 33 -24.54 -38.61 6.45
N GLY A 34 -24.82 -39.25 7.58
CA GLY A 34 -25.29 -40.63 7.67
C GLY A 34 -24.17 -41.68 7.66
N GLY A 35 -22.93 -41.30 7.38
CA GLY A 35 -21.78 -42.19 7.43
C GLY A 35 -21.35 -42.56 8.85
N SER A 36 -20.31 -43.39 8.93
CA SER A 36 -19.74 -43.90 10.18
C SER A 36 -18.23 -43.66 10.20
N LEU A 37 -17.70 -43.38 11.39
CA LEU A 37 -16.27 -43.17 11.62
C LEU A 37 -15.86 -43.87 12.91
N ARG A 38 -14.60 -44.28 13.02
CA ARG A 38 -14.05 -44.88 14.24
C ARG A 38 -12.81 -44.10 14.64
N LEU A 39 -12.88 -43.42 15.78
CA LEU A 39 -11.72 -42.78 16.38
C LEU A 39 -11.02 -43.78 17.29
N SER A 40 -9.70 -43.65 17.42
CA SER A 40 -8.87 -44.42 18.34
C SER A 40 -7.99 -43.48 19.15
N CYS A 41 -7.83 -43.79 20.44
CA CYS A 41 -6.96 -43.09 21.37
C CYS A 41 -6.02 -44.10 22.01
N VAL A 42 -4.72 -43.95 21.76
CA VAL A 42 -3.68 -44.82 22.31
C VAL A 42 -3.05 -44.14 23.51
N GLY A 43 -3.03 -44.80 24.66
CA GLY A 43 -2.32 -44.36 25.85
C GLY A 43 -0.90 -44.92 25.92
N SER A 44 0.07 -44.12 26.37
CA SER A 44 1.43 -44.58 26.66
C SER A 44 1.96 -43.98 27.96
N GLY A 45 2.78 -44.73 28.71
CA GLY A 45 3.40 -44.25 29.97
C GLY A 45 2.68 -44.67 31.25
N PHE A 46 1.51 -45.32 31.15
CA PHE A 46 0.71 -45.73 32.30
C PHE A 46 1.23 -47.03 32.94
N THR A 47 1.59 -46.99 34.22
CA THR A 47 1.99 -48.20 34.99
C THR A 47 0.96 -48.56 36.06
N GLY A 48 0.18 -49.63 35.81
CA GLY A 48 -0.40 -50.47 36.87
C GLY A 48 -1.75 -50.11 37.48
N SER A 49 -2.56 -49.19 36.92
CA SER A 49 -3.92 -48.90 37.41
C SER A 49 -4.95 -48.73 36.28
N SER A 50 -6.21 -49.01 36.61
CA SER A 50 -7.44 -48.79 35.82
C SER A 50 -7.74 -47.29 35.78
N TYR A 51 -7.88 -46.68 34.59
CA TYR A 51 -8.18 -45.25 34.46
C TYR A 51 -9.40 -45.01 33.56
N PRO A 52 -10.33 -44.12 33.96
CA PRO A 52 -11.44 -43.74 33.10
C PRO A 52 -10.90 -42.93 31.91
N ILE A 53 -11.25 -43.36 30.69
CA ILE A 53 -10.97 -42.62 29.46
C ILE A 53 -12.27 -42.16 28.85
N GLY A 54 -12.31 -40.88 28.46
CA GLY A 54 -13.45 -40.24 27.85
C GLY A 54 -13.13 -39.62 26.50
N TRP A 55 -14.20 -39.24 25.82
CA TRP A 55 -14.19 -38.42 24.62
C TRP A 55 -14.95 -37.13 24.88
N VAL A 56 -14.29 -36.01 24.60
CA VAL A 56 -14.87 -34.67 24.66
C VAL A 56 -14.79 -34.08 23.26
N ARG A 57 -15.84 -33.36 22.82
CA ARG A 57 -15.77 -32.59 21.58
C ARG A 57 -15.83 -31.09 21.82
N GLN A 58 -15.22 -30.34 20.92
CA GLN A 58 -15.35 -28.90 20.81
C GLN A 58 -15.78 -28.55 19.39
N ALA A 59 -17.05 -28.15 19.24
CA ALA A 59 -17.55 -27.64 17.96
C ALA A 59 -17.11 -26.17 17.78
N PRO A 60 -16.88 -25.71 16.54
CA PRO A 60 -16.53 -24.31 16.27
C PRO A 60 -17.53 -23.33 16.91
N GLY A 61 -17.03 -22.41 17.74
CA GLY A 61 -17.86 -21.41 18.45
C GLY A 61 -18.66 -21.94 19.63
N LYS A 62 -18.49 -23.21 20.04
CA LYS A 62 -19.13 -23.81 21.22
C LYS A 62 -18.08 -24.21 22.27
N GLY A 63 -18.56 -24.40 23.51
CA GLY A 63 -17.75 -24.94 24.60
C GLY A 63 -17.44 -26.44 24.43
N LEU A 64 -16.69 -26.98 25.37
CA LEU A 64 -16.40 -28.41 25.47
C LEU A 64 -17.66 -29.20 25.88
N GLU A 65 -17.91 -30.32 25.22
CA GLU A 65 -19.02 -31.23 25.51
C GLU A 65 -18.48 -32.65 25.72
N SER A 66 -18.69 -33.21 26.91
CA SER A 66 -18.38 -34.63 27.19
C SER A 66 -19.37 -35.54 26.48
N LEU A 67 -18.87 -36.51 25.73
CA LEU A 67 -19.70 -37.35 24.85
C LEU A 67 -19.88 -38.76 25.38
N ALA A 68 -18.78 -39.41 25.77
CA ALA A 68 -18.79 -40.77 26.26
C ALA A 68 -17.56 -41.02 27.13
N SER A 69 -17.69 -41.91 28.11
CA SER A 69 -16.55 -42.40 28.89
C SER A 69 -16.70 -43.87 29.21
N ILE A 70 -15.56 -44.54 29.38
CA ILE A 70 -15.47 -45.95 29.74
C ILE A 70 -14.38 -46.12 30.80
N ASP A 71 -14.67 -46.94 31.80
CA ASP A 71 -13.68 -47.38 32.77
C ASP A 71 -12.81 -48.49 32.13
N SER A 72 -11.50 -48.27 32.04
CA SER A 72 -10.53 -49.27 31.52
C SER A 72 -9.96 -50.11 32.66
N GLY A 73 -9.64 -51.39 32.48
CA GLY A 73 -9.05 -52.25 33.53
C GLY A 73 -10.07 -53.00 34.40
N SER A 74 -9.79 -53.19 35.70
CA SER A 74 -10.52 -54.09 36.61
C SER A 74 -11.99 -53.74 36.88
N TYR A 75 -12.43 -52.53 36.52
CA TYR A 75 -13.80 -52.04 36.64
C TYR A 75 -14.53 -51.99 35.28
N SER A 76 -14.07 -52.79 34.31
CA SER A 76 -14.59 -52.81 32.93
C SER A 76 -16.11 -52.99 32.88
N GLY A 77 -16.82 -52.03 32.33
CA GLY A 77 -18.22 -52.22 31.91
C GLY A 77 -19.16 -51.03 32.12
N ASN A 78 -18.77 -50.04 32.93
CA ASN A 78 -19.60 -48.84 33.08
C ASN A 78 -19.29 -47.86 31.95
N THR A 79 -20.31 -47.56 31.14
CA THR A 79 -20.19 -46.62 30.02
C THR A 79 -21.16 -45.47 30.20
N TYR A 80 -20.66 -44.25 30.06
CA TYR A 80 -21.50 -43.06 29.96
C TYR A 80 -21.65 -42.64 28.50
N TYR A 81 -22.83 -42.12 28.16
CA TYR A 81 -23.11 -41.45 26.90
C TYR A 81 -23.95 -40.20 27.17
N ALA A 82 -23.53 -39.08 26.61
CA ALA A 82 -24.32 -37.86 26.61
C ALA A 82 -25.58 -38.02 25.73
N ASP A 83 -26.66 -37.34 26.12
CA ASP A 83 -27.95 -37.43 25.42
C ASP A 83 -27.86 -37.02 23.94
N SER A 84 -26.91 -36.14 23.58
CA SER A 84 -26.67 -35.69 22.20
C SER A 84 -26.18 -36.79 21.25
N VAL A 85 -25.54 -37.84 21.77
CA VAL A 85 -24.91 -38.92 20.99
C VAL A 85 -25.43 -40.31 21.32
N LYS A 86 -26.29 -40.41 22.34
CA LYS A 86 -26.87 -41.67 22.81
C LYS A 86 -27.60 -42.41 21.69
N GLY A 87 -27.28 -43.70 21.53
CA GLY A 87 -27.83 -44.55 20.47
C GLY A 87 -27.15 -44.41 19.10
N ARG A 88 -26.19 -43.49 18.93
CA ARG A 88 -25.43 -43.32 17.68
C ARG A 88 -23.94 -43.62 17.86
N PHE A 89 -23.39 -43.29 19.03
CA PHE A 89 -21.98 -43.49 19.34
C PHE A 89 -21.82 -44.66 20.32
N THR A 90 -20.71 -45.39 20.20
CA THR A 90 -20.36 -46.54 21.04
C THR A 90 -18.89 -46.44 21.42
N ILE A 91 -18.61 -46.41 22.72
CA ILE A 91 -17.24 -46.41 23.26
C ILE A 91 -16.84 -47.84 23.63
N SER A 92 -15.60 -48.22 23.35
CA SER A 92 -15.05 -49.54 23.66
C SER A 92 -13.56 -49.46 23.94
N SER A 93 -13.04 -50.22 24.91
CA SER A 93 -11.60 -50.34 25.17
C SER A 93 -11.03 -51.66 24.61
N ASP A 94 -9.78 -51.60 24.16
CA ASP A 94 -8.92 -52.76 23.91
C ASP A 94 -7.70 -52.66 24.83
N ASP A 95 -7.78 -53.35 25.95
CA ASP A 95 -6.76 -53.33 27.01
C ASP A 95 -5.44 -53.96 26.53
N SER A 96 -5.48 -54.84 25.50
CA SER A 96 -4.26 -55.46 24.96
C SER A 96 -3.40 -54.49 24.15
N GLN A 97 -4.04 -53.48 23.55
CA GLN A 97 -3.40 -52.43 22.77
C GLN A 97 -3.38 -51.08 23.50
N ASN A 98 -3.84 -51.05 24.77
CA ASN A 98 -4.02 -49.84 25.56
C ASN A 98 -4.73 -48.73 24.76
N THR A 99 -5.78 -49.10 24.03
CA THR A 99 -6.45 -48.24 23.05
C THR A 99 -7.94 -48.14 23.34
N VAL A 100 -8.49 -46.93 23.33
CA VAL A 100 -9.93 -46.69 23.43
C VAL A 100 -10.47 -46.20 22.10
N TYR A 101 -11.59 -46.79 21.68
CA TYR A 101 -12.25 -46.47 20.43
C TYR A 101 -13.59 -45.77 20.67
N LEU A 102 -13.90 -44.82 19.80
CA LEU A 102 -15.23 -44.23 19.67
C LEU A 102 -15.77 -44.58 18.29
N GLN A 103 -16.69 -45.54 18.23
CA GLN A 103 -17.42 -45.88 17.02
C GLN A 103 -18.61 -44.93 16.90
N MET A 104 -18.62 -44.13 15.84
CA MET A 104 -19.66 -43.15 15.55
C MET A 104 -20.44 -43.62 14.33
N THR A 105 -21.76 -43.67 14.43
CA THR A 105 -22.65 -44.06 13.34
C THR A 105 -23.72 -43.01 13.10
N SER A 106 -24.28 -42.96 11.89
CA SER A 106 -25.31 -41.99 11.51
C SER A 106 -24.89 -40.55 11.84
N LEU A 107 -23.68 -40.18 11.43
CA LEU A 107 -23.10 -38.87 11.71
C LEU A 107 -23.90 -37.75 11.06
N ARG A 108 -24.13 -36.69 11.83
CA ARG A 108 -24.87 -35.50 11.39
C ARG A 108 -23.91 -34.33 11.23
N THR A 109 -24.30 -33.31 10.49
CA THR A 109 -23.50 -32.09 10.31
C THR A 109 -23.14 -31.43 11.64
N GLU A 110 -24.05 -31.50 12.63
CA GLU A 110 -23.86 -31.04 14.01
C GLU A 110 -22.76 -31.77 14.80
N ASP A 111 -22.32 -32.95 14.33
CA ASP A 111 -21.22 -33.70 14.93
C ASP A 111 -19.84 -33.23 14.41
N THR A 112 -19.78 -32.21 13.55
CA THR A 112 -18.52 -31.60 13.12
C THR A 112 -17.85 -30.87 14.27
N ALA A 113 -16.72 -31.38 14.74
CA ALA A 113 -15.99 -30.86 15.89
C ALA A 113 -14.55 -31.40 15.93
N ARG A 114 -13.72 -30.81 16.81
CA ARG A 114 -12.50 -31.47 17.26
C ARG A 114 -12.80 -32.37 18.45
N TYR A 115 -12.32 -33.61 18.39
CA TYR A 115 -12.55 -34.66 19.38
C TYR A 115 -11.28 -34.92 20.15
N TYR A 116 -11.33 -34.74 21.45
CA TYR A 116 -10.23 -34.94 22.39
C TYR A 116 -10.48 -36.21 23.17
N CYS A 117 -9.45 -37.05 23.25
CA CYS A 117 -9.37 -38.11 24.21
C CYS A 117 -8.88 -37.53 25.53
N VAL A 118 -9.57 -37.88 26.60
CA VAL A 118 -9.30 -37.36 27.94
C VAL A 118 -9.17 -38.51 28.92
N GLY A 119 -8.27 -38.38 29.89
CA GLY A 119 -8.07 -39.37 30.94
C GLY A 119 -7.87 -38.70 32.30
N CYS A 120 -8.02 -39.48 33.37
CA CYS A 120 -7.66 -39.05 34.72
C CYS A 120 -6.61 -39.99 35.32
N SER A 121 -5.45 -39.43 35.69
CA SER A 121 -4.41 -40.13 36.46
C SER A 121 -4.69 -40.01 37.96
N GLY A 122 -5.52 -40.91 38.50
CA GLY A 122 -5.75 -41.00 39.96
C GLY A 122 -7.20 -40.89 40.44
N CYS A 123 -8.18 -40.85 39.54
CA CYS A 123 -9.60 -40.87 39.91
C CYS A 123 -10.06 -42.31 40.23
N ASP A 124 -10.69 -42.52 41.39
CA ASP A 124 -11.45 -43.74 41.68
C ASP A 124 -12.83 -43.70 40.98
N SER A 125 -13.21 -44.84 40.40
CA SER A 125 -14.34 -45.06 39.48
C SER A 125 -15.64 -44.28 39.78
N GLY A 126 -16.19 -43.60 38.75
CA GLY A 126 -17.50 -42.94 38.79
C GLY A 126 -17.58 -41.71 37.88
N PHE A 127 -18.79 -41.36 37.42
CA PHE A 127 -19.10 -40.29 36.47
C PHE A 127 -18.23 -39.03 36.64
N LEU A 128 -17.34 -38.75 35.69
CA LEU A 128 -16.44 -37.59 35.77
C LEU A 128 -17.05 -36.36 35.08
N PRO A 129 -17.32 -35.26 35.79
CA PRO A 129 -17.45 -33.95 35.16
C PRO A 129 -16.11 -33.55 34.49
N THR A 130 -16.16 -32.66 33.51
CA THR A 130 -14.99 -32.18 32.73
C THR A 130 -13.89 -31.52 33.58
N THR A 131 -14.11 -31.34 34.89
CA THR A 131 -13.23 -30.66 35.84
C THR A 131 -12.16 -31.58 36.46
N ASP A 132 -12.33 -32.91 36.39
CA ASP A 132 -11.40 -33.90 37.00
C ASP A 132 -10.54 -34.62 35.93
N MET A 133 -10.38 -34.02 34.75
CA MET A 133 -9.67 -34.60 33.60
C MET A 133 -8.31 -33.93 33.41
N ASP A 134 -7.27 -34.56 33.94
CA ASP A 134 -5.91 -34.00 33.96
C ASP A 134 -5.09 -34.32 32.70
N LEU A 135 -5.48 -35.35 31.94
CA LEU A 135 -4.80 -35.79 30.72
C LEU A 135 -5.65 -35.49 29.48
N TRP A 136 -5.04 -34.81 28.51
CA TRP A 136 -5.66 -34.45 27.24
C TRP A 136 -4.77 -34.87 26.08
N GLY A 137 -5.34 -35.54 25.08
CA GLY A 137 -4.68 -35.73 23.81
C GLY A 137 -4.72 -34.47 22.94
N PRO A 138 -3.90 -34.40 21.88
CA PRO A 138 -3.87 -33.28 20.94
C PRO A 138 -5.20 -33.07 20.19
N GLY A 139 -6.06 -34.09 20.16
CA GLY A 139 -7.37 -34.08 19.53
C GLY A 139 -7.30 -34.31 18.02
N VAL A 140 -8.40 -34.86 17.49
CA VAL A 140 -8.55 -35.17 16.07
C VAL A 140 -9.77 -34.48 15.49
N GLU A 141 -9.66 -34.00 14.25
CA GLU A 141 -10.76 -33.29 13.59
C GLU A 141 -11.70 -34.26 12.88
N VAL A 142 -13.00 -34.09 13.09
CA VAL A 142 -14.06 -34.83 12.40
C VAL A 142 -14.95 -33.82 11.68
N VAL A 143 -15.05 -33.97 10.37
CA VAL A 143 -15.86 -33.09 9.52
C VAL A 143 -16.97 -33.92 8.88
N VAL A 144 -18.23 -33.54 9.13
CA VAL A 144 -19.39 -34.21 8.54
C VAL A 144 -20.02 -33.27 7.52
N SER A 145 -19.73 -33.51 6.24
CA SER A 145 -20.16 -32.61 5.17
C SER A 145 -20.35 -33.32 3.84
N SER A 146 -21.35 -32.89 3.09
CA SER A 146 -21.56 -33.29 1.69
C SER A 146 -20.83 -32.42 0.68
N ALA A 147 -20.08 -31.42 1.15
CA ALA A 147 -19.31 -30.55 0.28
C ALA A 147 -18.20 -31.33 -0.46
N PRO A 148 -17.96 -31.03 -1.74
CA PRO A 148 -16.92 -31.68 -2.52
C PRO A 148 -15.54 -31.32 -1.97
N LYS A 149 -14.64 -32.32 -1.94
CA LYS A 149 -13.24 -32.09 -1.59
C LYS A 149 -12.63 -31.13 -2.61
N THR A 150 -12.08 -30.02 -2.13
CA THR A 150 -11.52 -28.96 -2.98
C THR A 150 -10.06 -28.76 -2.62
N ALA A 151 -9.19 -28.82 -3.62
CA ALA A 151 -7.75 -28.67 -3.43
C ALA A 151 -7.39 -27.18 -3.21
N PRO A 152 -6.37 -26.87 -2.39
CA PRO A 152 -5.96 -25.49 -2.15
C PRO A 152 -5.38 -24.85 -3.41
N SER A 153 -5.80 -23.61 -3.66
CA SER A 153 -5.10 -22.71 -4.56
C SER A 153 -4.01 -21.99 -3.76
N VAL A 154 -2.75 -22.14 -4.19
CA VAL A 154 -1.59 -21.60 -3.47
C VAL A 154 -1.06 -20.36 -4.16
N TYR A 155 -1.11 -19.24 -3.44
CA TYR A 155 -0.66 -17.94 -3.90
C TYR A 155 0.58 -17.49 -3.12
N PRO A 156 1.65 -17.03 -3.80
CA PRO A 156 2.81 -16.47 -3.13
C PRO A 156 2.47 -15.07 -2.62
N LEU A 157 2.85 -14.76 -1.39
CA LEU A 157 2.77 -13.43 -0.79
C LEU A 157 4.19 -12.84 -0.78
N ALA A 158 4.51 -12.10 -1.84
CA ALA A 158 5.77 -11.39 -1.94
C ALA A 158 5.59 -9.93 -1.47
N PRO A 159 6.53 -9.37 -0.71
CA PRO A 159 6.48 -7.99 -0.26
C PRO A 159 6.59 -7.03 -1.45
N CYS A 160 5.83 -5.93 -1.41
CA CYS A 160 5.83 -4.86 -2.41
C CYS A 160 6.03 -3.51 -1.69
N GLY A 161 7.11 -2.77 -2.02
CA GLY A 161 7.32 -1.39 -1.53
C GLY A 161 8.66 -1.12 -0.82
N ARG A 162 8.96 0.18 -0.62
CA ARG A 162 10.24 0.75 -0.12
C ARG A 162 10.58 0.44 1.34
N ASP A 163 9.69 -0.19 2.11
CA ASP A 163 9.92 -0.51 3.53
C ASP A 163 10.70 -1.82 3.74
N THR A 164 11.71 -2.06 2.90
CA THR A 164 12.79 -3.02 3.21
C THR A 164 13.98 -2.33 3.87
N SER A 165 13.79 -1.15 4.47
CA SER A 165 14.83 -0.45 5.25
C SER A 165 15.17 -1.16 6.56
N GLY A 166 14.34 -2.13 6.98
CA GLY A 166 14.64 -3.05 8.08
C GLY A 166 15.59 -4.17 7.67
N PRO A 167 16.36 -4.74 8.62
CA PRO A 167 17.30 -5.84 8.33
C PRO A 167 16.62 -7.13 7.84
N ASN A 168 15.31 -7.25 8.08
CA ASN A 168 14.51 -8.45 7.82
C ASN A 168 13.30 -8.14 6.95
N VAL A 169 12.91 -9.10 6.13
CA VAL A 169 11.78 -9.04 5.20
C VAL A 169 10.87 -10.25 5.44
N ALA A 170 9.56 -10.01 5.43
CA ALA A 170 8.55 -11.06 5.52
C ALA A 170 8.14 -11.54 4.12
N LEU A 171 8.18 -12.85 3.93
CA LEU A 171 7.65 -13.57 2.77
C LEU A 171 6.48 -14.43 3.23
N GLY A 172 5.54 -14.76 2.36
CA GLY A 172 4.46 -15.66 2.73
C GLY A 172 3.88 -16.49 1.60
N CYS A 173 2.97 -17.37 1.96
CA CYS A 173 2.12 -18.14 1.07
C CYS A 173 0.70 -18.22 1.64
N LEU A 174 -0.28 -18.06 0.76
CA LEU A 174 -1.69 -18.22 1.05
C LEU A 174 -2.18 -19.51 0.40
N ALA A 175 -2.65 -20.47 1.20
CA ALA A 175 -3.40 -21.61 0.70
C ALA A 175 -4.89 -21.31 0.90
N SER A 176 -5.58 -21.05 -0.20
CA SER A 176 -6.97 -20.58 -0.20
C SER A 176 -7.91 -21.55 -0.89
N SER A 177 -9.19 -21.47 -0.51
CA SER A 177 -10.31 -22.12 -1.19
C SER A 177 -10.21 -23.66 -1.19
N TYR A 178 -9.75 -24.24 -0.08
CA TYR A 178 -9.71 -25.70 0.09
C TYR A 178 -10.78 -26.21 1.05
N PHE A 179 -11.07 -27.50 0.92
CA PHE A 179 -11.95 -28.22 1.83
C PHE A 179 -11.65 -29.71 1.76
N PRO A 180 -11.60 -30.43 2.91
CA PRO A 180 -11.69 -30.01 4.31
C PRO A 180 -10.33 -29.59 4.90
N GLU A 181 -10.23 -29.31 6.21
CA GLU A 181 -8.95 -29.29 6.92
C GLU A 181 -8.39 -30.72 7.16
N PRO A 182 -7.08 -30.92 7.44
CA PRO A 182 -6.02 -29.91 7.56
C PRO A 182 -5.19 -29.73 6.27
N VAL A 183 -4.53 -28.58 6.17
CA VAL A 183 -3.46 -28.32 5.20
C VAL A 183 -2.17 -28.04 5.96
N THR A 184 -1.07 -28.66 5.53
CA THR A 184 0.26 -28.41 6.10
C THR A 184 1.08 -27.53 5.16
N VAL A 185 1.78 -26.53 5.72
CA VAL A 185 2.70 -25.67 4.98
C VAL A 185 4.07 -25.73 5.61
N THR A 186 5.06 -26.14 4.82
CA THR A 186 6.48 -26.13 5.20
C THR A 186 7.26 -25.22 4.27
N TRP A 187 8.44 -24.77 4.68
CA TRP A 187 9.31 -23.94 3.87
C TRP A 187 10.60 -24.65 3.51
N ASN A 188 11.01 -24.56 2.24
CA ASN A 188 12.17 -25.24 1.66
C ASN A 188 12.25 -26.72 2.05
N SER A 189 11.12 -27.42 1.91
CA SER A 189 10.94 -28.84 2.24
C SER A 189 11.28 -29.19 3.70
N GLY A 190 11.04 -28.24 4.61
CA GLY A 190 11.31 -28.40 6.05
C GLY A 190 12.70 -27.94 6.47
N ALA A 191 13.56 -27.50 5.55
CA ALA A 191 14.88 -26.97 5.88
C ALA A 191 14.84 -25.58 6.56
N LEU A 192 13.75 -24.82 6.33
CA LEU A 192 13.57 -23.50 6.91
C LEU A 192 12.45 -23.54 7.96
N THR A 193 12.84 -23.43 9.24
CA THR A 193 11.93 -23.43 10.39
C THR A 193 11.99 -22.14 11.21
N SER A 194 13.14 -21.47 11.22
CA SER A 194 13.32 -20.20 11.95
C SER A 194 12.54 -19.06 11.29
N GLY A 195 11.80 -18.30 12.10
CA GLY A 195 10.99 -17.18 11.65
C GLY A 195 9.72 -17.57 10.88
N VAL A 196 9.38 -18.86 10.83
CA VAL A 196 8.15 -19.37 10.19
C VAL A 196 6.96 -19.22 11.15
N HIS A 197 5.89 -18.60 10.67
CA HIS A 197 4.62 -18.48 11.36
C HIS A 197 3.50 -18.91 10.42
N THR A 198 2.85 -20.03 10.73
CA THR A 198 1.65 -20.49 10.02
C THR A 198 0.42 -20.15 10.85
N PHE A 199 -0.47 -19.32 10.29
CA PHE A 199 -1.70 -18.89 10.93
C PHE A 199 -2.76 -20.00 10.86
N PRO A 200 -3.66 -20.09 11.86
CA PRO A 200 -4.79 -21.01 11.82
C PRO A 200 -5.67 -20.78 10.59
N SER A 201 -6.30 -21.84 10.11
CA SER A 201 -7.26 -21.77 9.01
C SER A 201 -8.52 -20.99 9.42
N VAL A 202 -9.09 -20.28 8.45
CA VAL A 202 -10.33 -19.52 8.61
C VAL A 202 -11.35 -20.04 7.60
N LEU A 203 -12.55 -20.38 8.08
CA LEU A 203 -13.68 -20.74 7.24
C LEU A 203 -14.28 -19.48 6.62
N GLN A 204 -14.29 -19.40 5.29
CA GLN A 204 -14.86 -18.26 4.56
C GLN A 204 -16.38 -18.43 4.38
N PRO A 205 -17.12 -17.34 4.09
CA PRO A 205 -18.56 -17.41 3.78
C PRO A 205 -18.90 -18.32 2.59
N SER A 206 -17.93 -18.60 1.72
CA SER A 206 -18.06 -19.56 0.62
C SER A 206 -18.14 -21.03 1.08
N GLY A 207 -17.91 -21.31 2.37
CA GLY A 207 -17.83 -22.67 2.91
C GLY A 207 -16.47 -23.34 2.71
N LEU A 208 -15.46 -22.61 2.22
CA LEU A 208 -14.10 -23.10 2.00
C LEU A 208 -13.10 -22.46 2.98
N TYR A 209 -12.07 -23.20 3.34
CA TYR A 209 -11.02 -22.73 4.25
C TYR A 209 -9.94 -21.94 3.52
N SER A 210 -9.27 -21.07 4.26
CA SER A 210 -8.06 -20.37 3.84
C SER A 210 -7.09 -20.24 5.02
N LEU A 211 -5.80 -20.42 4.76
CA LEU A 211 -4.74 -20.22 5.74
C LEU A 211 -3.54 -19.51 5.09
N SER A 212 -2.79 -18.75 5.89
CA SER A 212 -1.54 -18.13 5.45
C SER A 212 -0.36 -18.62 6.30
N SER A 213 0.80 -18.73 5.66
CA SER A 213 2.08 -18.99 6.32
C SER A 213 3.08 -17.93 5.90
N MET A 214 3.88 -17.43 6.84
CA MET A 214 4.92 -16.43 6.57
C MET A 214 6.28 -16.86 7.12
N VAL A 215 7.36 -16.37 6.51
CA VAL A 215 8.74 -16.42 7.03
C VAL A 215 9.30 -15.02 7.12
N THR A 216 10.02 -14.76 8.19
CA THR A 216 10.89 -13.59 8.29
C THR A 216 12.33 -13.99 7.97
N VAL A 217 12.93 -13.37 6.95
CA VAL A 217 14.30 -13.67 6.49
C VAL A 217 15.14 -12.40 6.35
N PRO A 218 16.48 -12.46 6.47
CA PRO A 218 17.33 -11.30 6.27
C PRO A 218 17.23 -10.75 4.85
N ALA A 219 17.11 -9.43 4.70
CA ALA A 219 16.95 -8.78 3.39
C ALA A 219 18.10 -9.11 2.42
N SER A 220 19.33 -9.19 2.94
CA SER A 220 20.54 -9.55 2.17
C SER A 220 20.51 -10.94 1.53
N SER A 221 19.66 -11.84 2.04
CA SER A 221 19.56 -13.21 1.57
C SER A 221 18.58 -13.39 0.40
N LEU A 222 17.74 -12.40 0.08
CA LEU A 222 16.73 -12.47 -0.98
C LEU A 222 17.32 -12.54 -2.39
N SER A 223 18.52 -11.99 -2.58
CA SER A 223 19.22 -11.99 -3.88
C SER A 223 19.91 -13.32 -4.17
N SER A 224 20.41 -14.01 -3.13
CA SER A 224 21.21 -15.24 -3.25
C SER A 224 20.45 -16.52 -2.94
N LYS A 225 19.40 -16.49 -2.11
CA LYS A 225 18.62 -17.67 -1.71
C LYS A 225 17.24 -17.68 -2.38
N SER A 226 16.68 -18.88 -2.49
CA SER A 226 15.30 -19.08 -2.95
C SER A 226 14.43 -19.61 -1.82
N TYR A 227 13.19 -19.13 -1.78
CA TYR A 227 12.21 -19.48 -0.77
C TYR A 227 11.00 -20.11 -1.44
N THR A 228 10.68 -21.34 -1.05
CA THR A 228 9.58 -22.13 -1.60
C THR A 228 8.73 -22.59 -0.43
N CYS A 229 7.42 -22.36 -0.52
CA CYS A 229 6.48 -22.98 0.40
C CYS A 229 5.94 -24.27 -0.23
N ASN A 230 5.90 -25.33 0.56
CA ASN A 230 5.41 -26.64 0.19
C ASN A 230 4.10 -26.84 0.93
N VAL A 231 2.99 -26.85 0.18
CA VAL A 231 1.64 -27.01 0.70
C VAL A 231 1.17 -28.42 0.42
N ASN A 232 0.74 -29.13 1.45
CA ASN A 232 0.23 -30.50 1.33
C ASN A 232 -1.20 -30.57 1.90
N HIS A 233 -2.11 -31.08 1.08
CA HIS A 233 -3.50 -31.30 1.43
C HIS A 233 -3.84 -32.79 1.27
N PRO A 234 -3.81 -33.57 2.36
CA PRO A 234 -4.00 -35.03 2.31
C PRO A 234 -5.35 -35.44 1.71
N ALA A 235 -6.43 -34.69 2.00
CA ALA A 235 -7.77 -35.07 1.60
C ALA A 235 -7.97 -35.13 0.08
N THR A 236 -7.28 -34.28 -0.69
CA THR A 236 -7.26 -34.28 -2.17
C THR A 236 -5.96 -34.82 -2.74
N THR A 237 -5.06 -35.37 -1.91
CA THR A 237 -3.70 -35.81 -2.29
C THR A 237 -2.87 -34.74 -3.01
N THR A 238 -3.20 -33.47 -2.79
CA THR A 238 -2.58 -32.35 -3.51
C THR A 238 -1.31 -31.90 -2.79
N LYS A 239 -0.21 -31.84 -3.54
CA LYS A 239 1.06 -31.25 -3.11
C LYS A 239 1.43 -30.12 -4.06
N VAL A 240 1.70 -28.94 -3.52
CA VAL A 240 2.04 -27.76 -4.30
C VAL A 240 3.31 -27.14 -3.74
N ASP A 241 4.34 -27.09 -4.57
CA ASP A 241 5.55 -26.33 -4.28
C ASP A 241 5.45 -24.98 -4.98
N LYS A 242 5.23 -23.92 -4.19
CA LYS A 242 5.13 -22.56 -4.71
C LYS A 242 6.36 -21.78 -4.33
N ARG A 243 7.17 -21.44 -5.33
CA ARG A 243 8.26 -20.49 -5.15
C ARG A 243 7.67 -19.12 -4.84
N VAL A 244 8.03 -18.56 -3.70
CA VAL A 244 7.74 -17.17 -3.40
C VAL A 244 8.73 -16.36 -4.20
N GLY A 245 8.21 -15.64 -5.19
CA GLY A 245 9.02 -14.79 -6.05
C GLY A 245 9.85 -13.83 -5.23
N ARG A 246 10.88 -13.25 -5.85
CA ARG A 246 11.49 -12.04 -5.32
C ARG A 246 10.35 -11.02 -5.05
N PRO A 247 10.53 -10.05 -4.12
CA PRO A 247 9.66 -8.88 -4.10
C PRO A 247 9.39 -8.51 -5.54
N CYS A 248 8.10 -8.30 -5.89
CA CYS A 248 7.71 -7.91 -7.23
C CYS A 248 8.83 -7.02 -7.76
N PRO A 249 9.39 -7.27 -8.97
CA PRO A 249 10.24 -6.24 -9.54
C PRO A 249 9.43 -4.98 -9.29
N ILE A 250 10.00 -4.09 -8.47
CA ILE A 250 9.57 -2.70 -8.44
C ILE A 250 9.30 -2.47 -9.90
N CYS A 251 8.05 -2.19 -10.29
CA CYS A 251 7.82 -1.82 -11.68
C CYS A 251 8.97 -0.85 -11.96
N PRO A 252 9.96 -1.17 -12.82
CA PRO A 252 11.11 -0.27 -12.94
C PRO A 252 10.61 1.09 -13.43
N ALA A 253 9.37 1.12 -13.96
CA ALA A 253 8.52 2.28 -14.18
C ALA A 253 8.09 3.10 -12.94
N CYS A 254 8.54 2.78 -11.73
CA CYS A 254 8.33 3.59 -10.52
C CYS A 254 9.67 4.01 -9.88
N GLU A 255 10.70 4.20 -10.69
CA GLU A 255 11.83 5.07 -10.33
C GLU A 255 11.35 6.53 -10.33
N GLY A 256 10.87 6.99 -9.17
CA GLY A 256 10.34 8.35 -9.01
C GLY A 256 9.03 8.56 -9.81
N PRO A 257 8.35 9.69 -9.61
CA PRO A 257 7.44 10.16 -10.65
C PRO A 257 8.34 10.38 -11.88
N GLY A 258 8.11 9.63 -12.98
CA GLY A 258 8.77 9.92 -14.25
C GLY A 258 8.62 11.41 -14.63
N PRO A 259 9.29 11.87 -15.70
CA PRO A 259 9.45 13.29 -15.96
C PRO A 259 8.12 14.04 -15.97
N SER A 260 8.08 15.20 -15.32
CA SER A 260 6.88 16.05 -15.24
C SER A 260 6.89 17.10 -16.34
N ALA A 261 5.78 17.26 -17.06
CA ALA A 261 5.62 18.27 -18.11
C ALA A 261 4.67 19.40 -17.70
N PHE A 262 5.08 20.64 -17.96
CA PHE A 262 4.35 21.87 -17.74
C PHE A 262 4.28 22.68 -19.04
N ILE A 263 3.14 23.31 -19.31
CA ILE A 263 2.96 24.21 -20.46
C ILE A 263 2.68 25.62 -19.95
N PHE A 264 3.32 26.62 -20.54
CA PHE A 264 3.24 28.02 -20.15
C PHE A 264 2.74 28.88 -21.31
N PRO A 265 1.88 29.87 -21.02
CA PRO A 265 1.38 30.78 -22.05
C PRO A 265 2.50 31.69 -22.56
N PRO A 266 2.29 32.33 -23.72
CA PRO A 266 3.14 33.43 -24.15
C PRO A 266 3.15 34.57 -23.13
N LYS A 267 4.24 35.34 -23.09
CA LYS A 267 4.27 36.56 -22.28
C LYS A 267 3.21 37.55 -22.80
N PRO A 268 2.42 38.21 -21.94
CA PRO A 268 1.37 39.14 -22.38
C PRO A 268 1.90 40.20 -23.36
N LYS A 269 3.02 40.86 -23.05
CA LYS A 269 3.67 41.83 -23.95
C LYS A 269 3.96 41.30 -25.35
N ASP A 270 4.38 40.03 -25.47
CA ASP A 270 4.71 39.43 -26.76
C ASP A 270 3.45 39.14 -27.60
N THR A 271 2.28 38.97 -26.96
CA THR A 271 0.99 38.80 -27.64
C THR A 271 0.32 40.12 -28.03
N LEU A 272 0.67 41.22 -27.37
CA LEU A 272 0.05 42.53 -27.58
C LEU A 272 0.87 43.43 -28.51
N MET A 273 2.17 43.16 -28.68
CA MET A 273 3.07 43.91 -29.57
C MET A 273 3.37 43.16 -30.87
N ILE A 274 3.03 43.77 -32.01
CA ILE A 274 3.28 43.18 -33.34
C ILE A 274 4.77 43.03 -33.68
N SER A 275 5.64 43.82 -33.05
CA SER A 275 7.10 43.75 -33.22
C SER A 275 7.74 42.56 -32.51
N ARG A 276 6.97 41.83 -31.69
CA ARG A 276 7.42 40.67 -30.93
C ARG A 276 6.75 39.41 -31.45
N THR A 277 7.35 38.26 -31.16
CA THR A 277 6.79 36.95 -31.54
C THR A 277 6.34 36.21 -30.28
N PRO A 278 5.03 35.97 -30.11
CA PRO A 278 4.52 35.19 -28.99
C PRO A 278 4.95 33.73 -29.08
N LYS A 279 5.24 33.12 -27.93
CA LYS A 279 5.79 31.76 -27.85
C LYS A 279 5.11 30.97 -26.73
N VAL A 280 4.56 29.81 -27.06
CA VAL A 280 4.09 28.84 -26.07
C VAL A 280 5.28 27.98 -25.67
N THR A 281 5.47 27.75 -24.37
CA THR A 281 6.64 27.03 -23.86
C THR A 281 6.21 25.77 -23.13
N CYS A 282 6.78 24.64 -23.50
CA CYS A 282 6.60 23.36 -22.80
C CYS A 282 7.90 22.97 -22.11
N VAL A 283 7.87 22.83 -20.80
CA VAL A 283 9.01 22.52 -19.94
C VAL A 283 8.82 21.14 -19.35
N VAL A 284 9.83 20.30 -19.48
CA VAL A 284 9.90 18.97 -18.88
C VAL A 284 11.01 18.99 -17.84
N VAL A 285 10.69 18.59 -16.62
CA VAL A 285 11.59 18.49 -15.45
C VAL A 285 11.58 17.06 -14.93
N ASP A 286 12.49 16.74 -14.01
CA ASP A 286 12.64 15.42 -13.42
C ASP A 286 12.96 14.33 -14.46
N VAL A 287 13.66 14.72 -15.55
CA VAL A 287 14.14 13.77 -16.57
C VAL A 287 15.35 13.03 -16.01
N SER A 288 15.32 11.69 -16.04
CA SER A 288 16.41 10.87 -15.52
C SER A 288 17.68 10.99 -16.37
N GLN A 289 18.82 10.71 -15.73
CA GLN A 289 20.09 10.61 -16.47
C GLN A 289 20.18 9.32 -17.30
N GLU A 290 19.44 8.29 -16.92
CA GLU A 290 19.42 6.98 -17.61
C GLU A 290 18.65 7.04 -18.93
N ASN A 291 17.54 7.78 -18.95
CA ASN A 291 16.70 8.00 -20.13
C ASN A 291 16.52 9.50 -20.43
N PRO A 292 17.58 10.21 -20.87
CA PRO A 292 17.58 11.66 -21.02
C PRO A 292 16.87 12.17 -22.29
N GLU A 293 16.46 11.27 -23.18
CA GLU A 293 15.85 11.60 -24.46
C GLU A 293 14.36 11.94 -24.29
N VAL A 294 13.99 13.17 -24.65
CA VAL A 294 12.62 13.68 -24.55
C VAL A 294 12.13 14.09 -25.94
N GLN A 295 11.01 13.52 -26.37
CA GLN A 295 10.39 13.83 -27.66
C GLN A 295 9.16 14.72 -27.45
N PHE A 296 9.05 15.76 -28.27
CA PHE A 296 7.93 16.71 -28.26
C PHE A 296 7.14 16.62 -29.56
N SER A 297 5.82 16.51 -29.45
CA SER A 297 4.89 16.72 -30.56
C SER A 297 3.96 17.88 -30.20
N TRP A 298 3.79 18.82 -31.12
CA TRP A 298 2.97 20.00 -30.93
C TRP A 298 1.74 19.94 -31.82
N TYR A 299 0.59 20.36 -31.29
CA TYR A 299 -0.66 20.47 -32.06
C TYR A 299 -1.31 21.83 -31.82
N VAL A 300 -1.88 22.41 -32.87
CA VAL A 300 -2.70 23.63 -32.82
C VAL A 300 -4.09 23.27 -33.35
N ASP A 301 -5.12 23.40 -32.51
CA ASP A 301 -6.49 22.94 -32.79
C ASP A 301 -6.55 21.48 -33.30
N GLY A 302 -5.66 20.62 -32.76
CA GLY A 302 -5.56 19.21 -33.12
C GLY A 302 -4.72 18.90 -34.36
N VAL A 303 -4.26 19.90 -35.12
CA VAL A 303 -3.36 19.73 -36.28
C VAL A 303 -1.91 19.73 -35.82
N GLU A 304 -1.14 18.71 -36.18
CA GLU A 304 0.27 18.61 -35.80
C GLU A 304 1.12 19.68 -36.50
N VAL A 305 2.03 20.31 -35.74
CA VAL A 305 2.94 21.35 -36.22
C VAL A 305 4.39 21.04 -35.85
N HIS A 306 5.32 21.43 -36.72
CA HIS A 306 6.75 21.11 -36.60
C HIS A 306 7.66 22.36 -36.51
N THR A 307 7.10 23.55 -36.32
CA THR A 307 7.85 24.82 -36.22
C THR A 307 8.46 25.05 -34.84
N ALA A 308 8.19 24.18 -33.87
CA ALA A 308 8.72 24.26 -32.52
C ALA A 308 10.24 24.01 -32.49
N GLN A 309 10.91 24.71 -31.58
CA GLN A 309 12.34 24.60 -31.36
C GLN A 309 12.63 24.07 -29.96
N THR A 310 13.32 22.94 -29.87
CA THR A 310 13.75 22.35 -28.60
C THR A 310 15.15 22.83 -28.25
N ARG A 311 15.28 23.39 -27.04
CA ARG A 311 16.57 23.84 -26.51
C ARG A 311 17.43 22.64 -26.07
N PRO A 312 18.76 22.81 -25.99
CA PRO A 312 19.62 21.81 -25.37
C PRO A 312 19.17 21.48 -23.94
N LYS A 313 19.34 20.23 -23.52
CA LYS A 313 19.03 19.79 -22.16
C LYS A 313 19.96 20.45 -21.15
N GLU A 314 19.40 20.88 -20.02
CA GLU A 314 20.09 21.57 -18.94
C GLU A 314 20.13 20.66 -17.70
N GLU A 315 21.31 20.36 -17.17
CA GLU A 315 21.46 19.59 -15.92
C GLU A 315 21.02 20.43 -14.71
N GLN A 316 20.32 19.81 -13.77
CA GLN A 316 19.81 20.42 -12.55
C GLN A 316 20.60 19.94 -11.33
N PHE A 317 20.64 20.73 -10.25
CA PHE A 317 21.37 20.41 -9.01
C PHE A 317 20.94 19.11 -8.33
N ASN A 318 19.73 18.62 -8.63
CA ASN A 318 19.19 17.36 -8.10
C ASN A 318 19.50 16.14 -9.01
N SER A 319 20.48 16.26 -9.92
CA SER A 319 20.88 15.21 -10.85
C SER A 319 19.77 14.79 -11.84
N THR A 320 18.89 15.72 -12.22
CA THR A 320 17.90 15.53 -13.30
C THR A 320 18.19 16.47 -14.47
N TYR A 321 17.58 16.21 -15.63
CA TYR A 321 17.60 17.14 -16.76
C TYR A 321 16.32 17.98 -16.82
N ARG A 322 16.48 19.22 -17.30
CA ARG A 322 15.42 20.11 -17.72
C ARG A 322 15.48 20.27 -19.23
N VAL A 323 14.36 20.02 -19.91
CA VAL A 323 14.25 20.13 -21.37
C VAL A 323 13.12 21.07 -21.72
N VAL A 324 13.36 22.01 -22.63
CA VAL A 324 12.39 23.05 -23.00
C VAL A 324 12.16 23.04 -24.50
N SER A 325 10.90 22.85 -24.89
CA SER A 325 10.44 23.05 -26.27
C SER A 325 9.62 24.34 -26.35
N VAL A 326 9.89 25.14 -27.37
CA VAL A 326 9.27 26.46 -27.56
C VAL A 326 8.61 26.50 -28.92
N LEU A 327 7.30 26.73 -28.96
CA LEU A 327 6.53 26.89 -30.18
C LEU A 327 6.27 28.39 -30.43
N PRO A 328 6.90 29.00 -31.46
CA PRO A 328 6.49 30.32 -31.93
C PRO A 328 5.10 30.25 -32.55
N ILE A 329 4.22 31.17 -32.18
CA ILE A 329 2.82 31.20 -32.63
C ILE A 329 2.48 32.56 -33.25
N GLN A 330 1.35 32.64 -33.95
CA GLN A 330 0.83 33.93 -34.43
C GLN A 330 0.02 34.62 -33.33
N HIS A 331 0.02 35.96 -33.31
CA HIS A 331 -0.77 36.75 -32.36
C HIS A 331 -2.26 36.41 -32.43
N GLN A 332 -2.81 36.31 -33.65
CA GLN A 332 -4.22 36.04 -33.88
C GLN A 332 -4.65 34.64 -33.42
N ASP A 333 -3.76 33.63 -33.53
CA ASP A 333 -4.06 32.28 -33.07
C ASP A 333 -4.31 32.26 -31.55
N TRP A 334 -3.48 32.97 -30.78
CA TRP A 334 -3.67 33.11 -29.34
C TRP A 334 -4.91 33.92 -28.98
N LEU A 335 -5.06 35.11 -29.58
CA LEU A 335 -6.14 36.05 -29.26
C LEU A 335 -7.53 35.50 -29.59
N ASN A 336 -7.63 34.69 -30.65
CA ASN A 336 -8.87 33.99 -31.05
C ASN A 336 -9.15 32.75 -30.19
N GLY A 337 -8.28 32.40 -29.25
CA GLY A 337 -8.50 31.31 -28.31
C GLY A 337 -8.24 29.92 -28.89
N LYS A 338 -7.36 29.79 -29.88
CA LYS A 338 -6.92 28.46 -30.36
C LYS A 338 -6.30 27.64 -29.23
N GLU A 339 -6.43 26.33 -29.34
CA GLU A 339 -5.87 25.39 -28.38
C GLU A 339 -4.49 24.91 -28.81
N PHE A 340 -3.51 25.08 -27.93
CA PHE A 340 -2.13 24.62 -28.12
C PHE A 340 -1.85 23.43 -27.24
N LYS A 341 -1.42 22.32 -27.84
CA LYS A 341 -1.17 21.06 -27.15
C LYS A 341 0.29 20.66 -27.30
N CYS A 342 0.95 20.43 -26.17
CA CYS A 342 2.27 19.82 -26.07
C CYS A 342 2.11 18.36 -25.63
N LYS A 343 2.56 17.41 -26.46
CA LYS A 343 2.63 15.99 -26.12
C LYS A 343 4.09 15.61 -25.94
N VAL A 344 4.41 15.05 -24.78
CA VAL A 344 5.77 14.71 -24.35
C VAL A 344 5.87 13.20 -24.22
N ASN A 345 6.89 12.63 -24.85
CA ASN A 345 7.20 11.20 -24.80
C ASN A 345 8.62 10.98 -24.27
N ASN A 346 8.78 10.01 -23.37
CA ASN A 346 10.05 9.63 -22.75
C ASN A 346 9.96 8.16 -22.29
N LYS A 347 11.08 7.44 -22.22
CA LYS A 347 11.11 6.01 -21.89
C LYS A 347 10.70 5.70 -20.44
N ASP A 348 10.87 6.65 -19.52
CA ASP A 348 10.46 6.51 -18.12
C ASP A 348 8.96 6.74 -17.93
N LEU A 349 8.26 7.18 -18.97
CA LEU A 349 6.83 7.41 -18.93
C LEU A 349 6.06 6.18 -19.45
N PRO A 350 5.09 5.63 -18.69
CA PRO A 350 4.25 4.53 -19.17
C PRO A 350 3.30 4.98 -20.30
N ALA A 351 2.99 6.28 -20.38
CA ALA A 351 2.20 6.88 -21.44
C ALA A 351 2.66 8.33 -21.69
N PRO A 352 2.52 8.87 -22.92
CA PRO A 352 2.89 10.26 -23.21
C PRO A 352 2.09 11.27 -22.40
N ILE A 353 2.76 12.25 -21.80
CA ILE A 353 2.11 13.34 -21.07
C ILE A 353 1.59 14.36 -22.07
N THR A 354 0.33 14.75 -21.95
CA THR A 354 -0.28 15.78 -22.81
C THR A 354 -0.69 16.97 -21.96
N ARG A 355 -0.25 18.16 -22.35
CA ARG A 355 -0.63 19.44 -21.74
C ARG A 355 -1.24 20.34 -22.80
N ILE A 356 -2.34 21.00 -22.44
CA ILE A 356 -3.11 21.88 -23.33
C ILE A 356 -3.17 23.25 -22.68
N ILE A 357 -3.04 24.30 -23.50
CA ILE A 357 -3.22 25.68 -23.07
C ILE A 357 -3.92 26.48 -24.17
N SER A 358 -4.73 27.44 -23.75
CA SER A 358 -5.36 28.43 -24.61
C SER A 358 -5.48 29.72 -23.81
N LYS A 359 -5.81 30.82 -24.49
CA LYS A 359 -6.24 32.05 -23.83
C LYS A 359 -7.44 31.77 -22.90
N ALA A 360 -7.50 32.48 -21.77
CA ALA A 360 -8.61 32.39 -20.82
C ALA A 360 -9.93 32.81 -21.49
N LYS A 361 -10.99 32.03 -21.26
CA LYS A 361 -12.32 32.26 -21.82
C LYS A 361 -13.16 33.14 -20.91
N GLY A 362 -13.69 34.24 -21.44
CA GLY A 362 -14.62 35.09 -20.71
C GLY A 362 -14.79 36.44 -21.40
N GLN A 363 -15.70 37.27 -20.87
CA GLN A 363 -15.88 38.62 -21.36
C GLN A 363 -14.71 39.50 -20.92
N THR A 364 -14.03 40.11 -21.88
CA THR A 364 -12.92 41.04 -21.63
C THR A 364 -13.41 42.27 -20.86
N ARG A 365 -12.62 42.70 -19.87
CA ARG A 365 -12.88 43.91 -19.08
C ARG A 365 -11.62 44.77 -19.02
N GLU A 366 -11.81 46.07 -19.25
CA GLU A 366 -10.73 47.06 -19.33
C GLU A 366 -10.14 47.36 -17.95
N PRO A 367 -8.80 47.37 -17.78
CA PRO A 367 -8.15 47.72 -16.53
C PRO A 367 -8.33 49.20 -16.18
N GLN A 368 -8.66 49.46 -14.92
CA GLN A 368 -8.58 50.77 -14.31
C GLN A 368 -7.20 50.94 -13.67
N VAL A 369 -6.47 51.98 -14.08
CA VAL A 369 -5.09 52.24 -13.65
C VAL A 369 -5.05 53.49 -12.77
N TYR A 370 -4.55 53.32 -11.54
CA TYR A 370 -4.39 54.37 -10.54
C TYR A 370 -2.95 54.44 -10.07
N THR A 371 -2.37 55.63 -10.00
CA THR A 371 -1.03 55.84 -9.44
C THR A 371 -1.13 56.51 -8.08
N LEU A 372 -0.43 55.96 -7.10
CA LEU A 372 -0.45 56.38 -5.70
C LEU A 372 0.93 56.93 -5.30
N PRO A 373 0.98 58.11 -4.65
CA PRO A 373 2.23 58.73 -4.23
C PRO A 373 2.88 57.95 -3.08
N PRO A 374 4.15 58.25 -2.75
CA PRO A 374 4.79 57.66 -1.58
C PRO A 374 4.00 57.97 -0.30
N PRO A 375 3.78 56.98 0.57
CA PRO A 375 3.11 57.20 1.84
C PRO A 375 3.89 58.21 2.71
N THR A 376 3.18 59.01 3.49
CA THR A 376 3.75 60.13 4.24
C THR A 376 4.88 59.70 5.18
N GLU A 377 4.80 58.50 5.75
CA GLU A 377 5.81 57.92 6.63
C GLU A 377 7.13 57.64 5.89
N GLU A 378 7.08 57.36 4.57
CA GLU A 378 8.24 57.06 3.74
C GLU A 378 9.00 58.33 3.34
N LEU A 379 8.36 59.51 3.38
CA LEU A 379 9.00 60.78 3.00
C LEU A 379 10.23 61.14 3.84
N SER A 380 10.35 60.55 5.04
CA SER A 380 11.53 60.68 5.91
C SER A 380 12.74 59.85 5.43
N ARG A 381 12.52 58.83 4.59
CA ARG A 381 13.55 57.88 4.13
C ARG A 381 14.33 58.40 2.92
N SER A 382 15.44 57.73 2.60
CA SER A 382 16.29 58.05 1.43
C SER A 382 15.73 57.52 0.12
N LYS A 383 15.04 56.38 0.15
CA LYS A 383 14.30 55.80 -0.96
C LYS A 383 12.81 55.88 -0.68
N LEU A 384 12.07 56.30 -1.70
CA LEU A 384 10.61 56.38 -1.70
C LEU A 384 10.06 55.31 -2.63
N SER A 385 8.76 55.07 -2.54
CA SER A 385 8.08 54.18 -3.46
C SER A 385 6.83 54.79 -4.05
N VAL A 386 6.68 54.68 -5.37
CA VAL A 386 5.43 55.00 -6.06
C VAL A 386 4.74 53.71 -6.43
N THR A 387 3.42 53.68 -6.29
CA THR A 387 2.63 52.47 -6.49
C THR A 387 1.65 52.67 -7.63
N CYS A 388 1.48 51.66 -8.47
CA CYS A 388 0.47 51.59 -9.52
C CYS A 388 -0.51 50.47 -9.18
N LEU A 389 -1.76 50.81 -8.92
CA LEU A 389 -2.87 49.87 -8.73
C LEU A 389 -3.58 49.71 -10.07
N ILE A 390 -3.66 48.46 -10.53
CA ILE A 390 -4.43 48.08 -11.71
C ILE A 390 -5.57 47.17 -11.22
N THR A 391 -6.82 47.50 -11.51
CA THR A 391 -8.00 46.75 -11.03
C THR A 391 -9.09 46.63 -12.09
N GLY A 392 -10.05 45.71 -11.90
CA GLY A 392 -11.24 45.57 -12.72
C GLY A 392 -11.02 44.88 -14.07
N PHE A 393 -9.86 44.26 -14.29
CA PHE A 393 -9.51 43.69 -15.61
C PHE A 393 -9.80 42.20 -15.73
N TYR A 394 -10.06 41.77 -16.96
CA TYR A 394 -10.16 40.37 -17.33
C TYR A 394 -9.81 40.23 -18.82
N PRO A 395 -9.02 39.24 -19.25
CA PRO A 395 -8.41 38.11 -18.51
C PRO A 395 -7.21 38.54 -17.63
N PRO A 396 -6.65 37.64 -16.80
CA PRO A 396 -5.51 37.97 -15.92
C PRO A 396 -4.19 38.26 -16.66
N ASP A 397 -4.08 37.94 -17.95
CA ASP A 397 -2.90 38.19 -18.76
C ASP A 397 -2.69 39.70 -18.98
N ILE A 398 -1.68 40.27 -18.32
CA ILE A 398 -1.39 41.71 -18.34
C ILE A 398 0.11 41.95 -18.19
N ASP A 399 0.61 43.02 -18.82
CA ASP A 399 2.01 43.46 -18.67
C ASP A 399 2.05 44.86 -18.06
N VAL A 400 3.01 45.10 -17.17
CA VAL A 400 3.17 46.39 -16.48
C VAL A 400 4.63 46.77 -16.46
N GLU A 401 4.92 47.95 -17.02
CA GLU A 401 6.26 48.53 -17.08
C GLU A 401 6.26 49.93 -16.46
N TRP A 402 7.41 50.35 -15.96
CA TRP A 402 7.62 51.71 -15.52
C TRP A 402 8.51 52.46 -16.51
N GLN A 403 8.25 53.76 -16.66
CA GLN A 403 9.07 54.66 -17.45
C GLN A 403 9.38 55.93 -16.64
N ARG A 404 10.56 56.50 -16.84
CA ARG A 404 10.97 57.80 -16.31
C ARG A 404 11.47 58.65 -17.46
N ASN A 405 10.89 59.84 -17.63
CA ASN A 405 11.24 60.77 -18.73
C ASN A 405 11.20 60.11 -20.13
N GLY A 406 10.22 59.22 -20.37
CA GLY A 406 10.05 58.50 -21.64
C GLY A 406 11.05 57.37 -21.88
N GLN A 407 11.91 57.04 -20.91
CA GLN A 407 12.81 55.89 -20.96
C GLN A 407 12.31 54.78 -20.03
N PRO A 408 12.41 53.50 -20.43
CA PRO A 408 12.00 52.39 -19.58
C PRO A 408 12.87 52.26 -18.33
N GLU A 409 12.22 52.08 -17.18
CA GLU A 409 12.90 51.73 -15.93
C GLU A 409 13.38 50.27 -15.98
N PRO A 410 14.60 49.98 -15.50
CA PRO A 410 15.07 48.61 -15.35
C PRO A 410 14.10 47.76 -14.51
N GLU A 411 13.82 46.52 -14.94
CA GLU A 411 12.93 45.59 -14.22
C GLU A 411 13.35 45.33 -12.75
N GLY A 412 14.62 45.51 -12.41
CA GLY A 412 15.11 45.40 -11.03
C GLY A 412 14.67 46.54 -10.08
N ASN A 413 14.19 47.66 -10.63
CA ASN A 413 13.80 48.84 -9.84
C ASN A 413 12.34 48.79 -9.36
N TYR A 414 11.51 47.92 -9.95
CA TYR A 414 10.12 47.77 -9.56
C TYR A 414 9.75 46.30 -9.32
N ARG A 415 8.68 46.09 -8.57
CA ARG A 415 8.12 44.76 -8.33
C ARG A 415 6.62 44.80 -8.59
N THR A 416 6.15 43.88 -9.42
CA THR A 416 4.74 43.72 -9.74
C THR A 416 4.22 42.44 -9.10
N THR A 417 3.10 42.52 -8.39
CA THR A 417 2.43 41.36 -7.81
C THR A 417 1.76 40.53 -8.91
N PRO A 418 1.61 39.20 -8.74
CA PRO A 418 0.74 38.42 -9.62
C PRO A 418 -0.71 38.97 -9.60
N PRO A 419 -1.46 38.85 -10.71
CA PRO A 419 -2.90 39.14 -10.72
C PRO A 419 -3.64 38.33 -9.66
N GLN A 420 -4.39 39.02 -8.81
CA GLN A 420 -5.25 38.42 -7.78
C GLN A 420 -6.70 38.58 -8.19
N GLN A 421 -7.49 37.52 -8.03
CA GLN A 421 -8.91 37.55 -8.37
C GLN A 421 -9.69 38.36 -7.31
N ASP A 422 -10.55 39.26 -7.76
CA ASP A 422 -11.46 40.07 -6.94
C ASP A 422 -12.83 39.37 -6.78
N VAL A 423 -13.65 39.87 -5.86
CA VAL A 423 -14.97 39.32 -5.50
C VAL A 423 -15.93 39.34 -6.69
N ASP A 424 -15.78 40.28 -7.61
CA ASP A 424 -16.62 40.41 -8.81
C ASP A 424 -16.16 39.52 -10.00
N GLY A 425 -15.12 38.71 -9.78
CA GLY A 425 -14.52 37.82 -10.78
C GLY A 425 -13.50 38.48 -11.70
N THR A 426 -13.25 39.79 -11.56
CA THR A 426 -12.14 40.48 -12.23
C THR A 426 -10.83 40.25 -11.50
N TYR A 427 -9.75 40.85 -11.99
CA TYR A 427 -8.44 40.80 -11.38
C TYR A 427 -7.94 42.19 -11.01
N PHE A 428 -7.11 42.24 -9.98
CA PHE A 428 -6.32 43.41 -9.61
C PHE A 428 -4.87 43.01 -9.31
N LEU A 429 -3.95 43.96 -9.41
CA LEU A 429 -2.56 43.82 -9.00
C LEU A 429 -1.96 45.18 -8.62
N TYR A 430 -0.80 45.13 -7.97
CA TYR A 430 0.01 46.29 -7.64
C TYR A 430 1.39 46.19 -8.29
N SER A 431 1.89 47.30 -8.81
CA SER A 431 3.30 47.47 -9.17
C SER A 431 3.92 48.57 -8.34
N LYS A 432 5.08 48.31 -7.72
CA LYS A 432 5.77 49.22 -6.82
C LYS A 432 7.15 49.54 -7.37
N LEU A 433 7.39 50.80 -7.72
CA LEU A 433 8.68 51.31 -8.20
C LEU A 433 9.43 51.99 -7.05
N ALA A 434 10.68 51.60 -6.85
CA ALA A 434 11.60 52.31 -5.95
C ALA A 434 12.17 53.54 -6.64
N VAL A 435 12.02 54.71 -6.02
CA VAL A 435 12.49 55.99 -6.56
C VAL A 435 13.36 56.73 -5.55
N ASP A 436 14.36 57.44 -6.06
CA ASP A 436 15.22 58.27 -5.21
C ASP A 436 14.46 59.51 -4.75
N LYS A 437 14.61 59.87 -3.48
CA LYS A 437 13.96 61.06 -2.91
C LYS A 437 14.30 62.33 -3.71
N ALA A 438 15.54 62.49 -4.17
CA ALA A 438 15.94 63.65 -4.97
C ALA A 438 15.12 63.75 -6.28
N SER A 439 14.96 62.64 -6.99
CA SER A 439 14.20 62.58 -8.25
C SER A 439 12.71 62.87 -8.03
N TRP A 440 12.13 62.34 -6.96
CA TRP A 440 10.76 62.65 -6.58
C TRP A 440 10.57 64.13 -6.21
N GLN A 441 11.50 64.70 -5.43
CA GLN A 441 11.41 66.11 -5.01
C GLN A 441 11.63 67.09 -6.15
N ARG A 442 12.40 66.72 -7.19
CA ARG A 442 12.53 67.49 -8.44
C ARG A 442 11.24 67.53 -9.26
N GLY A 443 10.27 66.65 -8.98
CA GLY A 443 9.06 66.53 -9.78
C GLY A 443 9.26 65.73 -11.07
N ASP A 444 10.26 64.83 -11.11
CA ASP A 444 10.47 63.95 -12.26
C ASP A 444 9.19 63.11 -12.51
N PRO A 445 8.66 63.03 -13.74
CA PRO A 445 7.50 62.22 -14.07
C PRO A 445 7.85 60.74 -14.16
N PHE A 446 7.15 59.93 -13.36
CA PHE A 446 7.16 58.47 -13.41
C PHE A 446 5.87 57.99 -14.06
N GLN A 447 5.96 57.08 -15.02
CA GLN A 447 4.81 56.60 -15.77
C GLN A 447 4.66 55.10 -15.57
N CYS A 448 3.48 54.68 -15.11
CA CYS A 448 3.07 53.28 -15.12
C CYS A 448 2.40 52.99 -16.45
N ALA A 449 3.06 52.20 -17.29
CA ALA A 449 2.58 51.74 -18.58
C ALA A 449 1.97 50.33 -18.42
N VAL A 450 0.74 50.16 -18.88
CA VAL A 450 -0.03 48.92 -18.74
C VAL A 450 -0.45 48.43 -20.11
N MET A 451 -0.18 47.17 -20.41
CA MET A 451 -0.57 46.52 -21.65
C MET A 451 -1.56 45.39 -21.37
N HIS A 452 -2.74 45.50 -21.96
CA HIS A 452 -3.84 44.55 -21.77
C HIS A 452 -4.70 44.49 -23.03
N GLU A 453 -5.27 43.34 -23.36
CA GLU A 453 -6.03 43.17 -24.60
C GLU A 453 -7.35 43.96 -24.66
N ALA A 454 -7.93 44.31 -23.51
CA ALA A 454 -9.16 45.07 -23.46
C ALA A 454 -8.94 46.59 -23.63
N LEU A 455 -7.69 47.05 -23.60
CA LEU A 455 -7.34 48.46 -23.79
C LEU A 455 -7.34 48.85 -25.27
N HIS A 456 -7.73 50.09 -25.55
CA HIS A 456 -7.52 50.67 -26.87
C HIS A 456 -6.03 50.63 -27.25
N ASN A 457 -5.71 50.11 -28.44
CA ASN A 457 -4.33 49.83 -28.90
C ASN A 457 -3.51 48.95 -27.93
N HIS A 458 -4.18 48.20 -27.05
CA HIS A 458 -3.59 47.34 -26.03
C HIS A 458 -2.65 48.05 -25.05
N TYR A 459 -2.78 49.37 -24.88
CA TYR A 459 -1.84 50.17 -24.10
C TYR A 459 -2.53 51.34 -23.39
N THR A 460 -2.18 51.57 -22.14
CA THR A 460 -2.53 52.79 -21.41
C THR A 460 -1.37 53.18 -20.49
N GLN A 461 -1.31 54.45 -20.10
CA GLN A 461 -0.31 54.91 -19.15
C GLN A 461 -0.86 55.95 -18.18
N LYS A 462 -0.35 55.93 -16.96
CA LYS A 462 -0.66 56.92 -15.92
C LYS A 462 0.62 57.49 -15.34
N SER A 463 0.70 58.82 -15.31
CA SER A 463 1.84 59.55 -14.79
C SER A 463 1.65 59.90 -13.32
N ILE A 464 2.73 59.86 -12.56
CA ILE A 464 2.81 60.35 -11.19
C ILE A 464 4.09 61.15 -10.99
N PHE A 465 3.94 62.30 -10.33
CA PHE A 465 5.02 63.20 -9.95
C PHE A 465 4.56 63.99 -8.72
N LYS A 466 5.51 64.65 -8.06
CA LYS A 466 5.18 65.50 -6.91
C LYS A 466 4.37 66.72 -7.36
N THR A 467 3.13 66.83 -6.89
CA THR A 467 2.27 68.00 -7.10
C THR A 467 2.37 68.97 -5.91
N PRO A 468 2.17 70.29 -6.11
CA PRO A 468 2.07 71.24 -5.00
C PRO A 468 0.81 70.90 -4.18
N GLY A 469 0.98 70.32 -2.99
CA GLY A 469 -0.14 69.96 -2.09
C GLY A 469 -0.09 68.55 -1.49
N ASN A 470 0.84 67.68 -1.93
CA ASN A 470 1.11 66.36 -1.37
C ASN A 470 2.51 66.26 -0.76
#